data_AF-Q56YP0-F1
#
_entry.id   AF-Q56YP0-F1
#
_cell.length_a   1.000
_cell.length_b   1.000
_cell.length_c   1.000
_cell.angle_alpha   90.00
_cell.angle_beta   90.00
_cell.angle_gamma   90.00
#
_symmetry.space_group_name_H-M   'P 1'
#
loop_
_entity.id
_entity.type
_entity.pdbx_description
1 polymer ?
#
loop_
_entity_poly.entity_id
_entity_poly.type
_entity_poly.pdbx_seq_one_letter_code
_entity_poly.pdbx_strand_id
1 'polypeptide(L)'
;LKEARDKAADSDEVQKCDSEIEDLQNLLNNDVLISGVNLESLQPGSSGMTELYKALQEPKFRELDSEDLLTERLLSAEKDWKSTIELLKHATLTLKIINLGSLEQQSKYASTWFEISSTCAQELRHAASIWKQVIKNDVQEEILSKPQGKSYALSVGEIYRVVKILRASTRLYKPWILLAPTSSNVLAVLDECLKLWLSSGLVEALLNSHDDSADQLLESIKYINEVDAFTLYTCITSATSPTCYISGLNTDIVPGIKTVEWNGEHYLLPLANIWANLISRDPPNLPGHHFPIVS
;
A
#
# COMPACT_ATOMS: atom_id res chain seq x y z
N LEU A 1 51.67 -12.15 -16.81
CA LEU A 1 50.48 -11.40 -16.35
C LEU A 1 49.33 -11.44 -17.36
N LYS A 2 49.57 -11.17 -18.65
CA LYS A 2 48.56 -11.38 -19.72
C LYS A 2 48.17 -12.87 -19.89
N GLU A 3 49.16 -13.75 -19.99
CA GLU A 3 48.94 -15.21 -20.10
C GLU A 3 48.36 -15.88 -18.84
N ALA A 4 48.44 -15.24 -17.66
CA ALA A 4 47.81 -15.74 -16.44
C ALA A 4 46.34 -15.32 -16.34
N ARG A 5 45.96 -14.23 -17.02
CA ARG A 5 44.57 -13.78 -17.17
C ARG A 5 43.85 -14.62 -18.23
N ASP A 6 44.55 -14.98 -19.31
CA ASP A 6 44.02 -15.82 -20.39
C ASP A 6 43.83 -17.30 -19.97
N LYS A 7 44.61 -17.80 -18.99
CA LYS A 7 44.41 -19.15 -18.42
C LYS A 7 43.37 -19.22 -17.29
N ALA A 8 42.99 -18.09 -16.70
CA ALA A 8 41.93 -18.01 -15.70
C ALA A 8 40.55 -17.72 -16.31
N ALA A 9 40.52 -17.15 -17.52
CA ALA A 9 39.32 -16.86 -18.30
C ALA A 9 38.54 -18.10 -18.79
N ASP A 10 39.13 -19.29 -18.67
CA ASP A 10 38.56 -20.57 -19.14
C ASP A 10 38.12 -21.48 -17.98
N SER A 11 37.97 -20.92 -16.77
CA SER A 11 37.34 -21.64 -15.66
C SER A 11 35.82 -21.42 -15.69
N ASP A 12 35.06 -22.49 -15.53
CA ASP A 12 33.58 -22.46 -15.42
C ASP A 12 33.10 -21.44 -14.37
N GLU A 13 33.91 -21.18 -13.34
CA GLU A 13 33.62 -20.22 -12.27
C GLU A 13 33.71 -18.75 -12.74
N VAL A 14 34.66 -18.41 -13.61
CA VAL A 14 34.81 -17.04 -14.17
C VAL A 14 33.72 -16.77 -15.19
N GLN A 15 33.42 -17.73 -16.08
CA GLN A 15 32.29 -17.60 -17.02
C GLN A 15 30.95 -17.49 -16.30
N LYS A 16 30.75 -18.26 -15.22
CA LYS A 16 29.55 -18.14 -14.39
C LYS A 16 29.46 -16.76 -13.73
N CYS A 17 30.56 -16.25 -13.20
CA CYS A 17 30.61 -14.92 -12.59
C CYS A 17 30.31 -13.80 -13.61
N ASP A 18 30.88 -13.89 -14.81
CA ASP A 18 30.63 -12.93 -15.89
C ASP A 18 29.16 -12.97 -16.35
N SER A 19 28.56 -14.17 -16.44
CA SER A 19 27.14 -14.32 -16.75
C SER A 19 26.22 -13.76 -15.65
N GLU A 20 26.57 -13.96 -14.38
CA GLU A 20 25.83 -13.38 -13.25
C GLU A 20 25.93 -11.84 -13.25
N ILE A 21 27.07 -11.27 -13.63
CA ILE A 21 27.27 -9.82 -13.78
C ILE A 21 26.45 -9.27 -14.94
N GLU A 22 26.40 -9.97 -16.08
CA GLU A 22 25.61 -9.56 -17.24
C GLU A 22 24.10 -9.62 -16.94
N ASP A 23 23.64 -10.69 -16.28
CA ASP A 23 22.25 -10.82 -15.82
C ASP A 23 21.87 -9.71 -14.82
N LEU A 24 22.78 -9.39 -13.90
CA LEU A 24 22.62 -8.28 -12.95
C LEU A 24 22.48 -6.93 -13.66
N GLN A 25 23.35 -6.65 -14.63
CA GLN A 25 23.31 -5.41 -15.41
C GLN A 25 22.02 -5.30 -16.22
N ASN A 26 21.60 -6.39 -16.85
CA ASN A 26 20.34 -6.45 -17.59
C ASN A 26 19.14 -6.23 -16.66
N LEU A 27 19.15 -6.82 -15.46
CA LEU A 27 18.07 -6.63 -14.50
C LEU A 27 18.03 -5.20 -13.96
N LEU A 28 19.18 -4.58 -13.74
CA LEU A 28 19.29 -3.20 -13.24
C LEU A 28 18.88 -2.16 -14.28
N ASN A 29 19.29 -2.35 -15.53
CA ASN A 29 18.99 -1.45 -16.64
C ASN A 29 17.52 -1.51 -17.06
N ASN A 30 16.86 -2.66 -16.90
CA ASN A 30 15.45 -2.84 -17.26
C ASN A 30 14.46 -2.55 -16.11
N ASP A 31 14.94 -2.37 -14.88
CA ASP A 31 14.06 -2.13 -13.73
C ASP A 31 13.60 -0.66 -13.67
N VAL A 32 12.29 -0.42 -13.66
CA VAL A 32 11.68 0.93 -13.64
C VAL A 32 12.05 1.73 -12.39
N LEU A 33 12.37 1.07 -11.28
CA LEU A 33 12.82 1.79 -10.08
C LEU A 33 14.27 2.21 -10.20
N ILE A 34 15.14 1.30 -10.66
CA ILE A 34 16.60 1.46 -10.57
C ILE A 34 17.24 2.03 -11.84
N SER A 35 16.62 1.91 -13.01
CA SER A 35 17.14 2.41 -14.30
C SER A 35 17.44 3.92 -14.32
N GLY A 36 16.84 4.72 -13.42
CA GLY A 36 17.13 6.15 -13.26
C GLY A 36 18.25 6.49 -12.27
N VAL A 37 18.83 5.49 -11.59
CA VAL A 37 19.94 5.68 -10.65
C VAL A 37 21.23 5.74 -11.46
N ASN A 38 21.94 6.87 -11.40
CA ASN A 38 23.23 7.03 -12.09
C ASN A 38 24.30 6.14 -11.43
N LEU A 39 24.42 4.91 -11.92
CA LEU A 39 25.39 3.91 -11.47
C LEU A 39 26.84 4.34 -11.65
N GLU A 40 27.14 5.18 -12.64
CA GLU A 40 28.49 5.70 -12.90
C GLU A 40 28.96 6.68 -11.81
N SER A 41 28.03 7.25 -11.05
CA SER A 41 28.33 8.11 -9.89
C SER A 41 28.66 7.34 -8.60
N LEU A 42 28.43 6.01 -8.58
CA LEU A 42 28.69 5.17 -7.42
C LEU A 42 30.20 4.89 -7.30
N GLN A 43 30.89 5.70 -6.52
CA GLN A 43 32.25 5.41 -6.09
C GLN A 43 32.22 4.22 -5.09
N PRO A 44 33.10 3.22 -5.23
CA PRO A 44 33.18 2.12 -4.26
C PRO A 44 33.74 2.64 -2.93
N GLY A 45 32.86 3.03 -2.03
CA GLY A 45 33.18 3.45 -0.67
C GLY A 45 33.05 2.27 0.29
N SER A 46 34.16 1.88 0.94
CA SER A 46 34.23 0.74 1.88
C SER A 46 33.49 0.96 3.23
N SER A 47 32.78 2.08 3.42
CA SER A 47 32.21 2.51 4.72
C SER A 47 30.67 2.56 4.76
N GLY A 48 29.99 2.52 3.62
CA GLY A 48 28.55 2.89 3.53
C GLY A 48 27.60 2.01 4.35
N MET A 49 27.83 0.69 4.40
CA MET A 49 26.96 -0.26 5.12
C MET A 49 26.99 -0.05 6.65
N THR A 50 28.18 0.22 7.21
CA THR A 50 28.33 0.44 8.65
C THR A 50 27.68 1.76 9.09
N GLU A 51 27.75 2.78 8.24
CA GLU A 51 27.08 4.07 8.47
C GLU A 51 25.56 3.95 8.36
N LEU A 52 25.06 3.23 7.34
CA LEU A 52 23.63 2.91 7.20
C LEU A 52 23.09 2.13 8.40
N TYR A 53 23.82 1.10 8.83
CA TYR A 53 23.46 0.33 10.03
C TYR A 53 23.37 1.25 11.26
N LYS A 54 24.36 2.13 11.47
CA LYS A 54 24.32 3.10 12.59
C LYS A 54 23.16 4.08 12.47
N ALA A 55 22.85 4.55 11.27
CA ALA A 55 21.72 5.46 11.03
C ALA A 55 20.39 4.77 11.36
N LEU A 56 20.18 3.51 10.97
CA LEU A 56 18.96 2.74 11.30
C LEU A 56 18.75 2.57 12.82
N GLN A 57 19.82 2.58 13.61
CA GLN A 57 19.74 2.51 15.07
C GLN A 57 19.27 3.84 15.73
N GLU A 58 19.25 4.96 14.99
CA GLU A 58 18.76 6.24 15.50
C GLU A 58 17.26 6.15 15.85
N PRO A 59 16.81 6.79 16.96
CA PRO A 59 15.43 6.68 17.43
C PRO A 59 14.36 6.99 16.37
N LYS A 60 14.65 7.95 15.48
CA LYS A 60 13.74 8.40 14.42
C LYS A 60 13.51 7.38 13.30
N PHE A 61 14.37 6.36 13.19
CA PHE A 61 14.27 5.31 12.17
C PHE A 61 13.91 3.94 12.75
N ARG A 62 13.79 3.81 14.08
CA ARG A 62 13.48 2.53 14.72
C ARG A 62 12.15 1.94 14.30
N GLU A 63 11.11 2.77 14.15
CA GLU A 63 9.81 2.30 13.69
C GLU A 63 9.91 1.76 12.26
N LEU A 64 10.57 2.49 11.37
CA LEU A 64 10.85 2.07 9.99
C LEU A 64 11.68 0.77 9.93
N ASP A 65 12.71 0.65 10.75
CA ASP A 65 13.54 -0.55 10.82
C ASP A 65 12.75 -1.76 11.33
N SER A 66 11.94 -1.60 12.38
CA SER A 66 11.12 -2.69 12.94
C SER A 66 10.05 -3.18 11.98
N GLU A 67 9.50 -2.28 11.17
CA GLU A 67 8.41 -2.55 10.25
C GLU A 67 8.86 -3.18 8.93
N ASP A 68 10.02 -2.79 8.41
CA ASP A 68 10.55 -3.26 7.13
C ASP A 68 11.74 -4.21 7.28
N LEU A 69 12.14 -4.52 8.53
CA LEU A 69 13.29 -5.36 8.89
C LEU A 69 14.57 -4.91 8.17
N LEU A 70 14.78 -3.59 8.06
CA LEU A 70 15.83 -3.01 7.21
C LEU A 70 17.22 -3.49 7.63
N THR A 71 17.48 -3.61 8.92
CA THR A 71 18.72 -4.14 9.47
C THR A 71 18.98 -5.59 9.03
N GLU A 72 17.97 -6.46 9.10
CA GLU A 72 18.10 -7.86 8.69
C GLU A 72 18.28 -7.98 7.17
N ARG A 73 17.55 -7.15 6.41
CA ARG A 73 17.65 -7.09 4.95
C ARG A 73 19.01 -6.55 4.50
N LEU A 74 19.58 -5.58 5.22
CA LEU A 74 20.93 -5.07 4.99
C LEU A 74 21.99 -6.16 5.22
N LEU A 75 21.88 -6.93 6.30
CA LEU A 75 22.78 -8.05 6.58
C LEU A 75 22.62 -9.21 5.59
N SER A 76 21.43 -9.40 5.04
CA SER A 76 21.15 -10.41 4.02
C SER A 76 21.66 -9.97 2.64
N ALA A 77 21.56 -8.68 2.32
CA ALA A 77 22.11 -8.10 1.10
C ALA A 77 23.64 -8.32 0.99
N GLU A 78 24.37 -8.30 2.11
CA GLU A 78 25.81 -8.58 2.12
C GLU A 78 26.17 -9.99 1.64
N LYS A 79 25.23 -10.95 1.75
CA LYS A 79 25.48 -12.37 1.48
C LYS A 79 25.02 -12.82 0.11
N ASP A 80 24.09 -12.09 -0.51
CA ASP A 80 23.41 -12.49 -1.74
C ASP A 80 22.99 -11.27 -2.57
N TRP A 81 23.32 -11.30 -3.86
CA TRP A 81 23.05 -10.19 -4.76
C TRP A 81 21.56 -10.01 -5.03
N LYS A 82 20.74 -11.09 -5.01
CA LYS A 82 19.28 -10.95 -5.17
C LYS A 82 18.69 -10.15 -4.03
N SER A 83 19.13 -10.45 -2.80
CA SER A 83 18.79 -9.68 -1.60
C SER A 83 19.25 -8.23 -1.67
N THR A 84 20.43 -7.96 -2.24
CA THR A 84 20.91 -6.59 -2.52
C THR A 84 19.98 -5.84 -3.47
N ILE A 85 19.59 -6.47 -4.57
CA ILE A 85 18.70 -5.87 -5.56
C ILE A 85 17.34 -5.56 -4.95
N GLU A 86 16.75 -6.49 -4.20
CA GLU A 86 15.46 -6.25 -3.53
C GLU A 86 15.54 -5.11 -2.51
N LEU A 87 16.67 -4.98 -1.81
CA LEU A 87 16.91 -3.85 -0.90
C LEU A 87 17.04 -2.53 -1.67
N LEU A 88 17.74 -2.51 -2.80
CA LEU A 88 17.86 -1.33 -3.68
C LEU A 88 16.50 -0.91 -4.24
N LYS A 89 15.68 -1.85 -4.74
CA LYS A 89 14.32 -1.57 -5.22
C LYS A 89 13.49 -0.94 -4.10
N HIS A 90 13.51 -1.54 -2.92
CA HIS A 90 12.79 -1.02 -1.77
C HIS A 90 13.25 0.39 -1.39
N ALA A 91 14.57 0.61 -1.21
CA ALA A 91 15.11 1.91 -0.85
C ALA A 91 14.78 2.99 -1.88
N THR A 92 14.92 2.68 -3.18
CA THR A 92 14.57 3.60 -4.25
C THR A 92 13.07 3.90 -4.27
N LEU A 93 12.21 2.91 -4.10
CA LEU A 93 10.76 3.12 -3.99
C LEU A 93 10.42 4.00 -2.78
N THR A 94 10.95 3.68 -1.60
CA THR A 94 10.77 4.47 -0.38
C THR A 94 11.18 5.93 -0.58
N LEU A 95 12.34 6.18 -1.19
CA LEU A 95 12.81 7.53 -1.48
C LEU A 95 11.91 8.27 -2.47
N LYS A 96 11.48 7.60 -3.56
CA LYS A 96 10.54 8.19 -4.52
C LYS A 96 9.24 8.58 -3.82
N ILE A 97 8.67 7.70 -2.98
CA ILE A 97 7.45 7.98 -2.21
C ILE A 97 7.62 9.14 -1.23
N ILE A 98 8.70 9.16 -0.43
CA ILE A 98 8.96 10.27 0.51
C ILE A 98 9.03 11.61 -0.25
N ASN A 99 9.61 11.61 -1.45
CA ASN A 99 9.76 12.82 -2.26
C ASN A 99 8.48 13.23 -3.02
N LEU A 100 7.39 12.45 -3.00
CA LEU A 100 6.13 12.81 -3.64
C LEU A 100 5.40 13.98 -2.96
N GLY A 101 5.74 14.34 -1.72
CA GLY A 101 5.11 15.45 -1.00
C GLY A 101 5.97 15.99 0.13
N SER A 102 5.74 17.24 0.50
CA SER A 102 6.40 17.88 1.66
C SER A 102 5.91 17.26 2.98
N LEU A 103 6.68 17.43 4.06
CA LEU A 103 6.30 16.92 5.39
C LEU A 103 4.91 17.38 5.85
N GLU A 104 4.51 18.61 5.51
CA GLU A 104 3.17 19.12 5.80
C GLU A 104 2.10 18.37 5.01
N GLN A 105 2.37 18.07 3.73
CA GLN A 105 1.45 17.31 2.89
C GLN A 105 1.31 15.88 3.41
N GLN A 106 2.42 15.22 3.70
CA GLN A 106 2.45 13.86 4.27
C GLN A 106 1.63 13.78 5.57
N SER A 107 1.80 14.75 6.47
CA SER A 107 1.05 14.81 7.73
C SER A 107 -0.46 15.02 7.52
N LYS A 108 -0.86 15.88 6.56
CA LYS A 108 -2.29 16.07 6.21
C LYS A 108 -2.91 14.79 5.66
N TYR A 109 -2.24 14.10 4.74
CA TYR A 109 -2.71 12.81 4.22
C TYR A 109 -2.84 11.76 5.33
N ALA A 110 -1.81 11.61 6.18
CA ALA A 110 -1.85 10.68 7.30
C ALA A 110 -3.00 10.99 8.26
N SER A 111 -3.27 12.26 8.54
CA SER A 111 -4.37 12.70 9.41
C SER A 111 -5.75 12.41 8.78
N THR A 112 -5.91 12.67 7.48
CA THR A 112 -7.14 12.33 6.73
C THR A 112 -7.39 10.82 6.69
N TRP A 113 -6.36 10.01 6.46
CA TRP A 113 -6.52 8.54 6.52
C TRP A 113 -6.85 8.04 7.92
N PHE A 114 -6.30 8.67 8.96
CA PHE A 114 -6.68 8.38 10.35
C PHE A 114 -8.17 8.66 10.61
N GLU A 115 -8.66 9.81 10.16
CA GLU A 115 -10.05 10.21 10.36
C GLU A 115 -11.03 9.27 9.65
N ILE A 116 -10.74 8.92 8.39
CA ILE A 116 -11.56 7.98 7.62
C ILE A 116 -11.50 6.58 8.25
N SER A 117 -10.31 6.06 8.57
CA SER A 117 -10.18 4.73 9.18
C SER A 117 -10.87 4.64 10.54
N SER A 118 -10.79 5.68 11.35
CA SER A 118 -11.48 5.75 12.67
C SER A 118 -12.99 5.74 12.50
N THR A 119 -13.50 6.48 11.52
CA THR A 119 -14.93 6.49 11.17
C THR A 119 -15.38 5.11 10.70
N CYS A 120 -14.62 4.46 9.81
CA CYS A 120 -14.91 3.08 9.38
C CYS A 120 -14.88 2.09 10.56
N ALA A 121 -13.93 2.22 11.49
CA ALA A 121 -13.85 1.36 12.66
C ALA A 121 -15.10 1.48 13.55
N GLN A 122 -15.59 2.71 13.74
CA GLN A 122 -16.82 2.97 14.49
C GLN A 122 -18.04 2.31 13.82
N GLU A 123 -18.21 2.51 12.52
CA GLU A 123 -19.32 1.91 11.79
C GLU A 123 -19.26 0.39 11.75
N LEU A 124 -18.07 -0.19 11.53
CA LEU A 124 -17.87 -1.64 11.56
C LEU A 124 -18.14 -2.22 12.95
N ARG A 125 -17.80 -1.50 14.02
CA ARG A 125 -18.07 -1.94 15.40
C ARG A 125 -19.57 -1.99 15.67
N HIS A 126 -20.30 -0.96 15.26
CA HIS A 126 -21.77 -0.95 15.35
C HIS A 126 -22.37 -2.07 14.52
N ALA A 127 -21.94 -2.21 13.27
CA ALA A 127 -22.48 -3.20 12.36
C ALA A 127 -22.23 -4.63 12.84
N ALA A 128 -21.02 -4.92 13.33
CA ALA A 128 -20.67 -6.21 13.91
C ALA A 128 -21.50 -6.50 15.17
N SER A 129 -21.78 -5.50 16.01
CA SER A 129 -22.62 -5.66 17.19
C SER A 129 -24.06 -6.03 16.81
N ILE A 130 -24.65 -5.34 15.82
CA ILE A 130 -25.98 -5.64 15.30
C ILE A 130 -26.01 -7.05 14.71
N TRP A 131 -25.05 -7.39 13.86
CA TRP A 131 -25.04 -8.68 13.18
C TRP A 131 -24.84 -9.86 14.15
N LYS A 132 -24.03 -9.68 15.20
CA LYS A 132 -23.91 -10.67 16.29
C LYS A 132 -25.25 -10.92 16.99
N GLN A 133 -26.11 -9.92 17.12
CA GLN A 133 -27.46 -10.12 17.67
C GLN A 133 -28.37 -10.87 16.69
N VAL A 134 -28.28 -10.57 15.39
CA VAL A 134 -28.99 -11.31 14.34
C VAL A 134 -28.62 -12.80 14.41
N ILE A 135 -27.31 -13.10 14.50
CA ILE A 135 -26.81 -14.48 14.64
C ILE A 135 -27.29 -15.13 15.93
N LYS A 136 -27.18 -14.42 17.06
CA LYS A 136 -27.59 -14.95 18.37
C LYS A 136 -29.09 -15.31 18.42
N ASN A 137 -29.92 -14.55 17.70
CA ASN A 137 -31.36 -14.76 17.68
C ASN A 137 -31.82 -15.70 16.55
N ASP A 138 -30.89 -16.24 15.74
CA ASP A 138 -31.17 -17.15 14.62
C ASP A 138 -32.15 -16.58 13.57
N VAL A 139 -31.99 -15.29 13.24
CA VAL A 139 -32.85 -14.55 12.29
C VAL A 139 -32.10 -14.09 11.03
N GLN A 140 -30.95 -14.68 10.73
CA GLN A 140 -30.11 -14.32 9.57
C GLN A 140 -30.88 -14.45 8.26
N GLU A 141 -31.51 -15.61 8.03
CA GLU A 141 -32.25 -15.87 6.80
C GLU A 141 -33.45 -14.93 6.64
N GLU A 142 -34.16 -14.63 7.72
CA GLU A 142 -35.28 -13.69 7.69
C GLU A 142 -34.81 -12.27 7.32
N ILE A 143 -33.70 -11.81 7.90
CA ILE A 143 -33.14 -10.49 7.59
C ILE A 143 -32.64 -10.45 6.15
N LEU A 144 -31.89 -11.45 5.69
CA LEU A 144 -31.34 -11.51 4.34
C LEU A 144 -32.41 -11.76 3.27
N SER A 145 -33.59 -12.28 3.63
CA SER A 145 -34.73 -12.36 2.70
C SER A 145 -35.32 -11.00 2.34
N LYS A 146 -35.11 -9.98 3.19
CA LYS A 146 -35.66 -8.62 3.01
C LYS A 146 -34.65 -7.74 2.26
N PRO A 147 -35.08 -6.90 1.30
CA PRO A 147 -34.19 -6.00 0.58
C PRO A 147 -33.36 -5.09 1.48
N GLN A 148 -33.93 -4.65 2.61
CA GLN A 148 -33.24 -3.81 3.59
C GLN A 148 -32.08 -4.54 4.28
N GLY A 149 -32.25 -5.83 4.60
CA GLY A 149 -31.20 -6.64 5.22
C GLY A 149 -30.05 -6.92 4.25
N LYS A 150 -30.36 -7.20 2.97
CA LYS A 150 -29.35 -7.30 1.92
C LYS A 150 -28.59 -6.00 1.73
N SER A 151 -29.32 -4.88 1.61
CA SER A 151 -28.74 -3.54 1.48
C SER A 151 -27.86 -3.19 2.68
N TYR A 152 -28.24 -3.60 3.88
CA TYR A 152 -27.43 -3.43 5.09
C TYR A 152 -26.09 -4.18 4.96
N ALA A 153 -26.11 -5.48 4.65
CA ALA A 153 -24.88 -6.27 4.51
C ALA A 153 -23.95 -5.70 3.44
N LEU A 154 -24.50 -5.34 2.28
CA LEU A 154 -23.77 -4.67 1.19
C LEU A 154 -23.15 -3.34 1.65
N SER A 155 -23.92 -2.48 2.33
CA SER A 155 -23.42 -1.18 2.80
C SER A 155 -22.26 -1.35 3.79
N VAL A 156 -22.33 -2.34 4.68
CA VAL A 156 -21.22 -2.59 5.62
C VAL A 156 -20.00 -3.15 4.88
N GLY A 157 -20.22 -3.99 3.86
CA GLY A 157 -19.14 -4.46 2.98
C GLY A 157 -18.47 -3.30 2.22
N GLU A 158 -19.22 -2.29 1.80
CA GLU A 158 -18.68 -1.07 1.16
C GLU A 158 -17.81 -0.25 2.11
N ILE A 159 -18.21 -0.14 3.39
CA ILE A 159 -17.37 0.47 4.44
C ILE A 159 -16.07 -0.32 4.58
N TYR A 160 -16.13 -1.64 4.58
CA TYR A 160 -14.93 -2.47 4.65
C TYR A 160 -14.06 -2.40 3.38
N ARG A 161 -14.66 -2.22 2.21
CA ARG A 161 -13.91 -1.95 0.97
C ARG A 161 -13.11 -0.65 1.08
N VAL A 162 -13.65 0.40 1.70
CA VAL A 162 -12.91 1.63 2.01
C VAL A 162 -11.69 1.35 2.90
N VAL A 163 -11.85 0.52 3.94
CA VAL A 163 -10.73 0.09 4.79
C VAL A 163 -9.64 -0.60 3.96
N LYS A 164 -10.00 -1.41 2.97
CA LYS A 164 -9.04 -2.08 2.08
C LYS A 164 -8.33 -1.12 1.15
N ILE A 165 -9.04 -0.16 0.56
CA ILE A 165 -8.45 0.90 -0.25
C ILE A 165 -7.43 1.68 0.57
N LEU A 166 -7.81 2.12 1.78
CA LEU A 166 -6.87 2.80 2.68
C LEU A 166 -5.69 1.92 3.04
N ARG A 167 -5.89 0.62 3.28
CA ARG A 167 -4.77 -0.30 3.56
C ARG A 167 -3.80 -0.41 2.40
N ALA A 168 -4.29 -0.40 1.15
CA ALA A 168 -3.44 -0.32 -0.04
C ALA A 168 -2.70 1.02 -0.11
N SER A 169 -3.37 2.14 0.13
CA SER A 169 -2.73 3.46 0.23
C SER A 169 -1.62 3.48 1.28
N THR A 170 -1.91 3.01 2.49
CA THR A 170 -0.93 2.98 3.59
C THR A 170 0.21 2.02 3.34
N ARG A 171 0.05 1.02 2.46
CA ARG A 171 1.11 0.11 2.05
C ARG A 171 2.11 0.82 1.12
N LEU A 172 1.60 1.59 0.16
CA LEU A 172 2.42 2.39 -0.74
C LEU A 172 3.08 3.57 -0.02
N TYR A 173 2.28 4.34 0.72
CA TYR A 173 2.68 5.54 1.45
C TYR A 173 3.10 5.26 2.90
N LYS A 174 3.50 4.02 3.21
CA LYS A 174 3.98 3.62 4.54
C LYS A 174 5.01 4.60 5.12
N PRO A 175 5.99 5.10 4.34
CA PRO A 175 6.96 6.07 4.85
C PRO A 175 6.34 7.38 5.36
N TRP A 176 5.28 7.87 4.74
CA TRP A 176 4.58 9.09 5.18
C TRP A 176 3.93 8.91 6.54
N ILE A 177 3.47 7.69 6.84
CA ILE A 177 2.81 7.36 8.10
C ILE A 177 3.85 7.20 9.20
N LEU A 178 4.91 6.43 8.95
CA LEU A 178 5.94 6.14 9.96
C LEU A 178 6.80 7.36 10.32
N LEU A 179 6.98 8.30 9.39
CA LEU A 179 7.79 9.49 9.62
C LEU A 179 6.99 10.70 10.13
N ALA A 180 5.66 10.63 10.11
CA ALA A 180 4.80 11.73 10.57
C ALA A 180 4.65 11.70 12.10
N PRO A 181 4.99 12.79 12.82
CA PRO A 181 4.87 12.84 14.29
C PRO A 181 3.43 12.74 14.82
N THR A 182 2.43 12.98 13.96
CA THR A 182 1.00 13.09 14.28
C THR A 182 0.15 11.91 13.77
N SER A 183 0.75 10.89 13.16
CA SER A 183 0.07 9.77 12.47
C SER A 183 -0.45 8.69 13.43
N SER A 184 -0.92 9.09 14.61
CA SER A 184 -1.34 8.20 15.69
C SER A 184 -2.16 7.02 15.16
N ASN A 185 -1.53 5.85 15.04
CA ASN A 185 -2.17 4.56 14.92
C ASN A 185 -3.08 4.30 13.69
N VAL A 186 -2.91 4.95 12.53
CA VAL A 186 -3.68 4.61 11.30
C VAL A 186 -3.66 3.10 11.03
N LEU A 187 -2.47 2.48 11.07
CA LEU A 187 -2.30 1.06 10.84
C LEU A 187 -3.04 0.21 11.90
N ALA A 188 -2.98 0.61 13.17
CA ALA A 188 -3.67 -0.12 14.24
C ALA A 188 -5.20 -0.03 14.12
N VAL A 189 -5.74 1.12 13.69
CA VAL A 189 -7.17 1.29 13.42
C VAL A 189 -7.62 0.44 12.22
N LEU A 190 -6.80 0.37 11.16
CA LEU A 190 -7.07 -0.51 10.02
C LEU A 190 -7.01 -1.99 10.42
N ASP A 191 -6.13 -2.38 11.33
CA ASP A 191 -6.09 -3.73 11.91
C ASP A 191 -7.30 -4.02 12.81
N GLU A 192 -7.78 -3.03 13.55
CA GLU A 192 -9.04 -3.15 14.28
C GLU A 192 -10.21 -3.40 13.33
N CYS A 193 -10.32 -2.62 12.25
CA CYS A 193 -11.36 -2.81 11.23
C CYS A 193 -11.34 -4.23 10.64
N LEU A 194 -10.16 -4.76 10.36
CA LEU A 194 -9.97 -6.14 9.89
C LEU A 194 -10.51 -7.16 10.91
N LYS A 195 -10.15 -7.02 12.19
CA LYS A 195 -10.63 -7.90 13.26
C LYS A 195 -12.15 -7.82 13.43
N LEU A 196 -12.71 -6.62 13.38
CA LEU A 196 -14.16 -6.40 13.46
C LEU A 196 -14.88 -7.06 12.30
N TRP A 197 -14.39 -6.87 11.07
CA TRP A 197 -14.95 -7.49 9.88
C TRP A 197 -14.93 -9.03 9.96
N LEU A 198 -13.76 -9.63 10.22
CA LEU A 198 -13.61 -11.09 10.26
C LEU A 198 -14.39 -11.74 11.40
N SER A 199 -14.55 -11.06 12.54
CA SER A 199 -15.31 -11.58 13.69
C SER A 199 -16.79 -11.22 13.68
N SER A 200 -17.28 -10.53 12.65
CA SER A 200 -18.66 -10.06 12.59
C SER A 200 -19.65 -11.14 12.19
N GLY A 201 -19.27 -12.07 11.31
CA GLY A 201 -20.18 -12.99 10.62
C GLY A 201 -20.83 -12.39 9.35
N LEU A 202 -20.42 -11.18 8.93
CA LEU A 202 -20.96 -10.50 7.75
C LEU A 202 -20.38 -11.02 6.42
N VAL A 203 -19.20 -11.64 6.45
CA VAL A 203 -18.61 -12.26 5.25
C VAL A 203 -19.52 -13.39 4.78
N GLU A 204 -19.93 -14.25 5.70
CA GLU A 204 -20.85 -15.36 5.47
C GLU A 204 -22.22 -14.82 5.02
N ALA A 205 -22.67 -13.71 5.60
CA ALA A 205 -23.91 -13.06 5.20
C ALA A 205 -23.90 -12.60 3.73
N LEU A 206 -22.78 -12.01 3.28
CA LEU A 206 -22.61 -11.59 1.89
C LEU A 206 -22.55 -12.80 0.95
N LEU A 207 -21.77 -13.82 1.29
CA LEU A 207 -21.65 -15.05 0.48
C LEU A 207 -23.00 -15.78 0.32
N ASN A 208 -23.81 -15.80 1.38
CA ASN A 208 -25.11 -16.47 1.36
C ASN A 208 -26.24 -15.61 0.77
N SER A 209 -25.97 -14.35 0.39
CA SER A 209 -27.01 -13.46 -0.13
C SER A 209 -27.43 -13.76 -1.58
N HIS A 210 -26.61 -14.54 -2.30
CA HIS A 210 -26.73 -14.87 -3.72
C HIS A 210 -27.05 -13.65 -4.59
N ASP A 211 -26.35 -12.55 -4.33
CA ASP A 211 -26.50 -11.26 -5.00
C ASP A 211 -25.21 -10.98 -5.78
N ASP A 212 -25.33 -10.77 -7.10
CA ASP A 212 -24.19 -10.45 -7.97
C ASP A 212 -23.38 -9.24 -7.45
N SER A 213 -24.05 -8.31 -6.78
CA SER A 213 -23.41 -7.12 -6.18
C SER A 213 -22.52 -7.49 -5.00
N ALA A 214 -22.90 -8.50 -4.21
CA ALA A 214 -22.13 -8.98 -3.08
C ALA A 214 -20.88 -9.73 -3.55
N ASP A 215 -21.01 -10.53 -4.61
CA ASP A 215 -19.89 -11.26 -5.21
C ASP A 215 -18.87 -10.30 -5.81
N GLN A 216 -19.31 -9.29 -6.57
CA GLN A 216 -18.45 -8.24 -7.11
C GLN A 216 -17.72 -7.46 -6.01
N LEU A 217 -18.40 -7.17 -4.90
CA LEU A 217 -17.82 -6.48 -3.75
C LEU A 217 -16.74 -7.31 -3.08
N LEU A 218 -16.98 -8.60 -2.85
CA LEU A 218 -16.00 -9.51 -2.24
C LEU A 218 -14.79 -9.76 -3.15
N GLU A 219 -15.00 -9.88 -4.47
CA GLU A 219 -13.92 -9.98 -5.45
C GLU A 219 -13.07 -8.71 -5.48
N SER A 220 -13.71 -7.53 -5.48
CA SER A 220 -13.05 -6.23 -5.38
C SER A 220 -12.20 -6.11 -4.11
N ILE A 221 -12.74 -6.51 -2.95
CA ILE A 221 -12.03 -6.56 -1.66
C ILE A 221 -10.81 -7.48 -1.72
N LYS A 222 -10.97 -8.66 -2.33
CA LYS A 222 -9.89 -9.64 -2.47
C LYS A 222 -8.77 -9.10 -3.36
N TYR A 223 -9.12 -8.54 -4.51
CA TYR A 223 -8.16 -7.94 -5.44
C TYR A 223 -7.29 -6.88 -4.76
N ILE A 224 -7.91 -5.90 -4.10
CA ILE A 224 -7.18 -4.83 -3.38
C ILE A 224 -6.18 -5.40 -2.36
N ASN A 225 -6.55 -6.49 -1.68
CA ASN A 225 -5.71 -7.08 -0.65
C ASN A 225 -4.42 -7.69 -1.22
N GLU A 226 -4.50 -8.25 -2.43
CA GLU A 226 -3.43 -8.99 -3.12
C GLU A 226 -2.44 -8.08 -3.86
N VAL A 227 -2.81 -6.84 -4.21
CA VAL A 227 -1.92 -5.92 -4.96
C VAL A 227 -0.73 -5.48 -4.10
N ASP A 228 0.50 -5.80 -4.52
CA ASP A 228 1.73 -5.42 -3.82
C ASP A 228 2.11 -3.94 -4.03
N ALA A 229 2.98 -3.40 -3.17
CA ALA A 229 3.38 -1.98 -3.19
C ALA A 229 4.04 -1.53 -4.50
N PHE A 230 4.79 -2.41 -5.16
CA PHE A 230 5.45 -2.09 -6.43
C PHE A 230 4.41 -1.94 -7.54
N THR A 231 3.44 -2.86 -7.63
CA THR A 231 2.31 -2.75 -8.56
C THR A 231 1.52 -1.46 -8.31
N LEU A 232 1.23 -1.11 -7.04
CA LEU A 232 0.57 0.16 -6.71
C LEU A 232 1.39 1.37 -7.20
N TYR A 233 2.71 1.34 -7.02
CA TYR A 233 3.62 2.41 -7.47
C TYR A 233 3.59 2.57 -9.00
N THR A 234 3.71 1.47 -9.75
CA THR A 234 3.66 1.50 -11.21
C THR A 234 2.35 2.11 -11.70
N CYS A 235 1.22 1.78 -11.07
CA CYS A 235 -0.10 2.33 -11.41
C CYS A 235 -0.22 3.85 -11.17
N ILE A 236 0.42 4.41 -10.13
CA ILE A 236 0.37 5.87 -9.92
C ILE A 236 1.32 6.63 -10.84
N THR A 237 2.35 5.96 -11.37
CA THR A 237 3.27 6.56 -12.36
C THR A 237 2.79 6.42 -13.80
N SER A 238 1.87 5.49 -14.09
CA SER A 238 1.28 5.34 -15.42
C SER A 238 0.27 6.46 -15.69
N ALA A 239 0.45 7.19 -16.79
CA ALA A 239 -0.40 8.33 -17.18
C ALA A 239 -1.82 7.95 -17.65
N THR A 240 -2.28 6.74 -17.40
CA THR A 240 -3.46 6.15 -18.04
C THR A 240 -4.78 6.55 -17.40
N SER A 241 -4.76 7.01 -16.15
CA SER A 241 -5.99 7.13 -15.34
C SER A 241 -5.83 8.08 -14.15
N PRO A 242 -6.93 8.72 -13.72
CA PRO A 242 -6.88 9.74 -12.69
C PRO A 242 -6.50 9.15 -11.33
N THR A 243 -5.75 9.91 -10.53
CA THR A 243 -5.45 9.55 -9.15
C THR A 243 -6.57 10.03 -8.24
N CYS A 244 -7.04 9.15 -7.35
CA CYS A 244 -8.00 9.52 -6.33
C CYS A 244 -7.35 10.45 -5.29
N TYR A 245 -7.97 11.59 -5.08
CA TYR A 245 -7.48 12.67 -4.23
C TYR A 245 -7.25 12.26 -2.77
N ILE A 246 -8.11 11.37 -2.24
CA ILE A 246 -7.99 10.88 -0.86
C ILE A 246 -6.97 9.76 -0.76
N SER A 247 -7.07 8.73 -1.59
CA SER A 247 -6.25 7.52 -1.44
C SER A 247 -4.84 7.70 -2.00
N GLY A 248 -4.62 8.67 -2.89
CA GLY A 248 -3.38 8.77 -3.67
C GLY A 248 -3.16 7.58 -4.59
N LEU A 249 -4.20 6.78 -4.87
CA LEU A 249 -4.14 5.62 -5.75
C LEU A 249 -4.89 5.91 -7.05
N ASN A 250 -4.43 5.30 -8.13
CA ASN A 250 -5.10 5.36 -9.41
C ASN A 250 -6.46 4.63 -9.37
N THR A 251 -7.45 5.09 -10.14
CA THR A 251 -8.77 4.45 -10.25
C THR A 251 -8.73 3.04 -10.84
N ASP A 252 -7.70 2.72 -11.62
CA ASP A 252 -7.55 1.38 -12.23
C ASP A 252 -7.12 0.30 -11.24
N ILE A 253 -6.76 0.71 -10.02
CA ILE A 253 -6.29 -0.18 -8.95
C ILE A 253 -7.40 -1.05 -8.36
N VAL A 254 -8.66 -0.71 -8.64
CA VAL A 254 -9.79 -1.53 -8.24
C VAL A 254 -10.78 -1.65 -9.40
N PRO A 255 -10.84 -2.81 -10.06
CA PRO A 255 -11.86 -3.10 -11.05
C PRO A 255 -13.26 -2.87 -10.48
N GLY A 256 -14.11 -2.18 -11.25
CA GLY A 256 -15.52 -1.99 -10.91
C GLY A 256 -15.83 -0.90 -9.86
N ILE A 257 -14.83 -0.16 -9.35
CA ILE A 257 -15.11 1.00 -8.49
C ILE A 257 -15.53 2.21 -9.34
N LYS A 258 -16.69 2.77 -9.00
CA LYS A 258 -17.16 4.03 -9.57
C LYS A 258 -16.35 5.20 -9.04
N THR A 259 -16.15 6.19 -9.89
CA THR A 259 -15.47 7.44 -9.55
C THR A 259 -16.47 8.59 -9.56
N VAL A 260 -16.13 9.66 -8.84
CA VAL A 260 -16.90 10.90 -8.81
C VAL A 260 -15.94 12.08 -8.80
N GLU A 261 -16.31 13.16 -9.48
CA GLU A 261 -15.61 14.42 -9.41
C GLU A 261 -16.24 15.28 -8.31
N TRP A 262 -15.42 15.82 -7.42
CA TRP A 262 -15.88 16.71 -6.35
C TRP A 262 -14.91 17.88 -6.18
N ASN A 263 -15.38 19.09 -6.50
CA ASN A 263 -14.58 20.32 -6.54
C ASN A 263 -13.34 20.22 -7.46
N GLY A 264 -13.49 19.60 -8.65
CA GLY A 264 -12.43 19.49 -9.65
C GLY A 264 -11.45 18.34 -9.44
N GLU A 265 -11.56 17.63 -8.32
CA GLU A 265 -10.70 16.49 -7.98
C GLU A 265 -11.45 15.16 -8.15
N HIS A 266 -10.71 14.08 -8.43
CA HIS A 266 -11.28 12.76 -8.65
C HIS A 266 -11.29 11.93 -7.35
N TYR A 267 -12.38 11.23 -7.09
CA TYR A 267 -12.53 10.39 -5.90
C TYR A 267 -13.06 9.01 -6.28
N LEU A 268 -12.59 7.99 -5.57
CA LEU A 268 -13.30 6.70 -5.52
C LEU A 268 -14.60 6.93 -4.77
N LEU A 269 -15.73 6.59 -5.38
CA LEU A 269 -17.07 6.85 -4.84
C LEU A 269 -17.24 6.35 -3.39
N PRO A 270 -16.75 5.15 -3.00
CA PRO A 270 -16.85 4.71 -1.60
C PRO A 270 -16.15 5.65 -0.61
N LEU A 271 -14.97 6.18 -0.96
CA LEU A 271 -14.25 7.14 -0.12
C LEU A 271 -14.98 8.48 -0.03
N ALA A 272 -15.45 9.01 -1.16
CA ALA A 272 -16.24 10.24 -1.19
C ALA A 272 -17.51 10.11 -0.35
N ASN A 273 -18.19 8.95 -0.42
CA ASN A 273 -19.40 8.70 0.35
C ASN A 273 -19.13 8.65 1.87
N ILE A 274 -18.08 7.97 2.33
CA ILE A 274 -17.73 7.97 3.75
C ILE A 274 -17.43 9.39 4.23
N TRP A 275 -16.62 10.12 3.46
CA TRP A 275 -16.27 11.49 3.81
C TRP A 275 -17.50 12.40 3.89
N ALA A 276 -18.27 12.48 2.80
CA ALA A 276 -19.40 13.39 2.67
C ALA A 276 -20.52 13.14 3.69
N ASN A 277 -20.76 11.87 4.05
CA ASN A 277 -21.88 11.50 4.91
C ASN A 277 -21.51 11.39 6.40
N LEU A 278 -20.27 11.01 6.73
CA LEU A 278 -19.89 10.68 8.10
C LEU A 278 -18.84 11.63 8.70
N ILE A 279 -18.11 12.36 7.87
CA ILE A 279 -16.99 13.20 8.33
C ILE A 279 -17.31 14.68 8.09
N SER A 280 -17.44 15.10 6.84
CA SER A 280 -17.70 16.49 6.48
C SER A 280 -18.38 16.61 5.13
N ARG A 281 -19.31 17.57 5.04
CA ARG A 281 -19.95 17.95 3.76
C ARG A 281 -19.03 18.73 2.83
N ASP A 282 -17.93 19.26 3.34
CA ASP A 282 -16.90 19.91 2.53
C ASP A 282 -15.82 18.89 2.21
N PRO A 283 -15.21 18.93 1.00
CA PRO A 283 -14.17 17.98 0.65
C PRO A 283 -12.94 18.13 1.55
N PRO A 284 -12.13 17.05 1.70
CA PRO A 284 -10.95 17.09 2.53
C PRO A 284 -9.97 18.14 2.00
N ASN A 285 -9.46 18.99 2.91
CA ASN A 285 -8.45 19.98 2.58
C ASN A 285 -7.06 19.34 2.52
N LEU A 286 -6.89 18.44 1.56
CA LEU A 286 -5.60 17.91 1.20
C LEU A 286 -4.87 18.94 0.32
N PRO A 287 -3.53 18.99 0.37
CA PRO A 287 -2.79 19.89 -0.48
C PRO A 287 -2.72 19.32 -1.90
N GLY A 288 -3.58 19.82 -2.77
CA GLY A 288 -3.58 19.51 -4.20
C GLY A 288 -2.47 20.26 -4.93
N HIS A 289 -1.55 19.53 -5.55
CA HIS A 289 -1.35 19.53 -7.00
C HIS A 289 -0.15 18.64 -7.36
N HIS A 290 -0.45 17.64 -8.20
CA HIS A 290 0.47 16.75 -8.89
C HIS A 290 1.41 15.95 -7.98
N PHE A 291 1.03 14.70 -7.69
CA PHE A 291 2.05 13.65 -7.66
C PHE A 291 2.88 13.86 -8.94
N PRO A 292 4.17 14.20 -8.85
CA PRO A 292 4.94 14.56 -10.03
C PRO A 292 4.81 13.41 -11.02
N ILE A 293 4.31 13.73 -12.22
CA ILE A 293 4.46 12.86 -13.37
C ILE A 293 5.96 12.65 -13.47
N VAL A 294 6.41 11.42 -13.21
CA VAL A 294 7.81 11.04 -13.35
C VAL A 294 8.12 11.20 -14.83
N SER A 295 8.76 12.31 -15.17
CA SER A 295 9.37 12.55 -16.48
C SER A 295 10.64 11.74 -16.63
#